data_AF-A0A0F0DFV5-F1
#
_entry.id   AF-A0A0F0DFV5-F1
#
_cell.length_a   1.000
_cell.length_b   1.000
_cell.length_c   1.000
_cell.angle_alpha   90.00
_cell.angle_beta   90.00
_cell.angle_gamma   90.00
#
_symmetry.space_group_name_H-M   'P 1'
#
loop_
_entity.id
_entity.type
_entity.pdbx_description
1 polymer ?
#
loop_
_entity_poly.entity_id
_entity_poly.type
_entity_poly.pdbx_seq_one_letter_code
_entity_poly.pdbx_strand_id
1 'polypeptide(L)'
;MTEELLVQLIAEVEKEDPVDFANLPFDEQMLRDLVCKLVSRQLTQMENAHFSQDEVIVSLTASIAKLVLENLVLNARLLAQQGHGESARALLERISRQAKG
;
A
#
# COMPACT_ATOMS: atom_id res chain seq x y z
N MET A 1 2.06 -16.26 9.38
CA MET A 1 1.92 -16.29 7.89
C MET A 1 3.31 -16.38 7.29
N THR A 2 3.56 -17.25 6.30
CA THR A 2 4.89 -17.34 5.69
C THR A 2 5.07 -16.28 4.61
N GLU A 3 6.32 -15.88 4.35
CA GLU A 3 6.66 -14.88 3.35
C GLU A 3 6.26 -15.32 1.94
N GLU A 4 6.49 -16.59 1.60
CA GLU A 4 6.14 -17.16 0.30
C GLU A 4 4.63 -17.12 0.04
N LEU A 5 3.83 -17.34 1.10
CA LEU A 5 2.38 -17.24 1.01
C LEU A 5 1.95 -15.78 0.76
N LEU A 6 2.60 -14.81 1.41
CA LEU A 6 2.29 -13.40 1.20
C LEU A 6 2.61 -12.93 -0.23
N VAL A 7 3.74 -13.39 -0.80
CA VAL A 7 4.09 -13.11 -2.21
C VAL A 7 3.02 -13.67 -3.16
N GLN A 8 2.57 -14.90 -2.92
CA GLN A 8 1.52 -15.51 -3.74
C GLN A 8 0.19 -14.74 -3.62
N LEU A 9 -0.18 -14.31 -2.42
CA LEU A 9 -1.41 -13.55 -2.19
C LEU A 9 -1.36 -12.18 -2.87
N ILE A 10 -0.23 -11.47 -2.84
CA ILE A 10 -0.07 -10.21 -3.58
C ILE A 10 -0.26 -10.44 -5.08
N ALA A 11 0.34 -11.51 -5.64
CA ALA A 11 0.19 -11.81 -7.06
C ALA A 11 -1.27 -12.08 -7.48
N GLU A 12 -2.09 -12.66 -6.60
CA GLU A 12 -3.52 -12.84 -6.86
C GLU A 12 -4.29 -11.52 -6.79
N VAL A 13 -4.02 -10.68 -5.79
CA VAL A 13 -4.64 -9.35 -5.66
C VAL A 13 -4.32 -8.47 -6.88
N GLU A 14 -3.07 -8.51 -7.36
CA GLU A 14 -2.64 -7.73 -8.51
C GLU A 14 -3.25 -8.18 -9.85
N LYS A 15 -3.88 -9.37 -9.94
CA LYS A 15 -4.65 -9.74 -11.13
C LYS A 15 -5.91 -8.89 -11.30
N GLU A 16 -6.50 -8.47 -10.18
CA GLU A 16 -7.71 -7.63 -10.18
C GLU A 16 -7.37 -6.14 -10.22
N ASP A 17 -6.30 -5.73 -9.52
CA ASP A 17 -5.83 -4.33 -9.47
C ASP A 17 -4.29 -4.28 -9.60
N PRO A 18 -3.76 -4.21 -10.84
CA PRO A 18 -2.32 -4.27 -11.07
C PRO A 18 -1.64 -2.99 -10.57
N VAL A 19 -0.50 -3.16 -9.90
CA VAL A 19 0.35 -2.03 -9.49
C VAL A 19 1.09 -1.47 -10.70
N ASP A 20 0.94 -0.16 -10.93
CA ASP A 20 1.76 0.56 -11.91
C ASP A 20 3.12 0.92 -11.29
N PHE A 21 4.16 0.18 -11.65
CA PHE A 21 5.52 0.44 -11.21
C PHE A 21 6.15 1.65 -11.90
N ALA A 22 5.44 2.31 -12.84
CA ALA A 22 6.00 3.31 -13.74
C ALA A 22 7.26 2.81 -14.47
N ASN A 23 7.97 3.68 -15.17
CA ASN A 23 9.27 3.36 -15.79
C ASN A 23 10.41 3.31 -14.75
N LEU A 24 10.17 2.68 -13.60
CA LEU A 24 11.19 2.55 -12.56
C LEU A 24 12.34 1.67 -13.05
N PRO A 25 13.60 2.03 -12.75
CA PRO A 25 14.78 1.27 -13.17
C PRO A 25 15.05 0.07 -12.22
N PHE A 26 13.99 -0.62 -11.78
CA PHE A 26 14.06 -1.70 -10.80
C PHE A 26 13.25 -2.90 -11.27
N ASP A 27 13.66 -4.09 -10.83
CA ASP A 27 12.92 -5.32 -11.08
C ASP A 27 11.65 -5.37 -10.20
N GLU A 28 10.49 -5.57 -10.83
CA GLU A 28 9.21 -5.54 -10.12
C GLU A 28 9.05 -6.72 -9.15
N GLN A 29 9.53 -7.92 -9.51
CA GLN A 29 9.45 -9.09 -8.65
C GLN A 29 10.31 -8.91 -7.39
N MET A 30 11.52 -8.38 -7.56
CA MET A 30 12.40 -8.00 -6.46
C MET A 30 11.70 -7.00 -5.51
N LEU A 31 10.96 -6.03 -6.04
CA LEU A 31 10.20 -5.08 -5.21
C LEU A 31 9.07 -5.76 -4.45
N ARG A 32 8.31 -6.66 -5.08
CA ARG A 32 7.25 -7.45 -4.43
C ARG A 32 7.82 -8.30 -3.28
N ASP A 33 8.93 -8.99 -3.53
CA ASP A 33 9.61 -9.81 -2.52
C ASP A 33 10.10 -8.96 -1.34
N LEU A 34 10.70 -7.80 -1.63
CA LEU A 34 11.18 -6.88 -0.60
C LEU A 34 10.06 -6.39 0.30
N VAL A 35 8.91 -6.00 -0.27
CA VAL A 35 7.75 -5.56 0.50
C VAL A 35 7.20 -6.71 1.36
N CYS A 36 7.09 -7.92 0.80
CA CYS A 36 6.65 -9.09 1.55
C CYS A 36 7.57 -9.39 2.75
N LYS A 37 8.88 -9.29 2.57
CA LYS A 37 9.87 -9.43 3.65
C LYS A 37 9.65 -8.41 4.76
N LEU A 38 9.43 -7.15 4.40
CA LEU A 38 9.22 -6.07 5.38
C LEU A 38 7.94 -6.30 6.19
N VAL A 39 6.84 -6.66 5.53
CA VAL A 39 5.56 -6.92 6.20
C VAL A 39 5.63 -8.18 7.08
N SER A 40 6.21 -9.27 6.58
CA SER A 40 6.42 -10.49 7.37
C SER A 40 7.26 -10.23 8.62
N ARG A 41 8.32 -9.42 8.49
CA ARG A 41 9.13 -9.00 9.65
C ARG A 41 8.32 -8.21 10.67
N GLN A 42 7.46 -7.30 10.24
CA GLN A 42 6.59 -6.54 11.13
C GLN A 42 5.61 -7.47 11.88
N LEU A 43 5.03 -8.45 11.18
CA LEU A 43 4.17 -9.46 11.81
C LEU A 43 4.91 -10.26 12.88
N THR A 44 6.12 -10.75 12.57
CA THR A 44 6.96 -11.45 13.56
C THR A 44 7.32 -10.57 14.75
N GLN A 45 7.55 -9.27 14.55
CA GLN A 45 7.78 -8.34 15.66
C GLN A 45 6.56 -8.20 16.57
N MET A 46 5.36 -8.17 16.01
CA MET A 46 4.11 -8.10 16.77
C MET A 46 3.82 -9.41 17.52
N GLU A 47 4.10 -10.56 16.89
CA GLU A 47 4.04 -11.88 17.53
C GLU A 47 5.00 -11.96 18.73
N ASN A 48 6.25 -11.51 18.56
CA ASN A 48 7.25 -11.47 19.62
C ASN A 48 6.91 -10.48 20.75
N ALA A 49 6.14 -9.45 20.44
CA ALA A 49 5.60 -8.49 21.41
C ALA A 49 4.31 -8.99 22.09
N HIS A 50 3.87 -10.21 21.81
CA HIS A 50 2.66 -10.84 22.35
C HIS A 50 1.37 -10.06 22.06
N PHE A 51 1.27 -9.45 20.88
CA PHE A 51 0.02 -8.82 20.45
C PHE A 51 -1.09 -9.86 20.34
N SER A 52 -2.27 -9.53 20.85
CA SER A 52 -3.50 -10.25 20.55
C SER A 52 -3.89 -10.12 19.08
N GLN A 53 -4.76 -11.01 18.60
CA GLN A 53 -5.23 -10.94 17.20
C GLN A 53 -5.91 -9.60 16.88
N ASP A 54 -6.69 -9.06 17.81
CA ASP A 54 -7.35 -7.76 17.65
C ASP A 54 -6.33 -6.62 17.55
N GLU A 55 -5.28 -6.63 18.38
CA GLU A 55 -4.20 -5.63 18.30
C GLU A 55 -3.43 -5.73 16.97
N VAL A 56 -3.22 -6.95 16.46
CA VAL A 56 -2.64 -7.14 15.13
C VAL A 56 -3.54 -6.54 14.05
N ILE A 57 -4.84 -6.85 14.07
CA ILE A 57 -5.80 -6.31 13.09
C ILE A 57 -5.83 -4.78 13.14
N VAL A 58 -5.91 -4.19 14.33
CA VAL A 58 -5.94 -2.73 14.51
C VAL A 58 -4.65 -2.10 13.97
N SER A 59 -3.50 -2.66 14.28
CA SER A 59 -2.20 -2.13 13.84
C SER A 59 -2.00 -2.27 12.33
N LEU A 60 -2.40 -3.40 11.73
CA LEU A 60 -2.36 -3.57 10.28
C LEU A 60 -3.35 -2.63 9.57
N THR A 61 -4.56 -2.46 10.12
CA THR A 61 -5.56 -1.52 9.58
C THR A 61 -5.03 -0.09 9.60
N ALA A 62 -4.41 0.33 10.70
CA ALA A 62 -3.77 1.64 10.80
C ALA A 62 -2.62 1.79 9.79
N SER A 63 -1.83 0.73 9.59
CA SER A 63 -0.73 0.72 8.61
C SER A 63 -1.25 0.85 7.18
N ILE A 64 -2.33 0.14 6.82
CA ILE A 64 -3.00 0.24 5.53
C ILE A 64 -3.52 1.66 5.31
N ALA A 65 -4.23 2.24 6.29
CA ALA A 65 -4.75 3.60 6.19
C ALA A 65 -3.62 4.62 5.97
N LYS A 66 -2.48 4.46 6.66
CA LYS A 66 -1.30 5.29 6.47
C LYS A 66 -0.71 5.15 5.06
N LEU A 67 -0.55 3.93 4.55
CA LEU A 67 -0.01 3.69 3.21
C LEU A 67 -0.91 4.30 2.13
N VAL A 68 -2.24 4.16 2.27
CA VAL A 68 -3.21 4.80 1.38
C VAL A 68 -3.07 6.33 1.42
N LEU A 69 -2.94 6.91 2.61
CA LEU A 69 -2.72 8.35 2.75
C LEU A 69 -1.40 8.80 2.10
N GLU A 70 -0.30 8.06 2.31
CA GLU A 70 1.00 8.36 1.71
C GLU A 70 0.93 8.31 0.18
N ASN A 71 0.30 7.27 -0.37
CA ASN A 71 0.10 7.13 -1.81
C ASN A 71 -0.73 8.29 -2.38
N LEU A 72 -1.84 8.64 -1.74
CA LEU A 72 -2.69 9.76 -2.14
C LEU A 72 -1.93 11.11 -2.13
N VAL A 73 -1.12 11.35 -1.10
CA VAL A 73 -0.29 12.56 -1.01
C VAL A 73 0.81 12.56 -2.07
N LEU A 74 1.46 11.42 -2.34
CA LEU A 74 2.47 11.29 -3.39
C LEU A 74 1.87 11.58 -4.77
N ASN A 75 0.73 10.98 -5.10
CA ASN A 75 0.03 11.21 -6.37
C ASN A 75 -0.38 12.68 -6.54
N ALA A 76 -0.93 13.30 -5.49
CA ALA A 76 -1.26 14.72 -5.52
C ALA A 76 -0.02 15.61 -5.74
N ARG A 77 1.11 15.27 -5.12
CA ARG A 77 2.40 15.98 -5.32
C ARG A 77 2.94 15.81 -6.74
N LEU A 78 2.89 14.61 -7.30
CA LEU A 78 3.34 14.35 -8.67
C LEU A 78 2.53 15.17 -9.68
N LEU A 79 1.19 15.17 -9.57
CA LEU A 79 0.31 15.99 -10.41
C LEU A 79 0.64 17.49 -10.29
N ALA A 80 0.84 17.98 -9.06
CA ALA A 80 1.21 19.37 -8.83
C ALA A 80 2.56 19.73 -9.47
N GLN A 81 3.58 18.87 -9.36
CA GLN A 81 4.91 19.07 -9.96
C GLN A 81 4.86 19.08 -11.49
N GLN A 82 3.92 18.37 -12.10
CA GLN A 82 3.69 18.36 -13.54
C GLN A 82 2.85 19.55 -14.04
N GLY A 83 2.50 20.50 -13.16
CA GLY A 83 1.65 21.66 -13.50
C GLY A 83 0.15 21.37 -13.47
N HIS A 84 -0.28 20.19 -13.04
CA HIS A 84 -1.67 19.75 -13.02
C HIS A 84 -2.30 19.89 -11.62
N GLY A 85 -2.10 21.04 -10.97
CA GLY A 85 -2.59 21.30 -9.61
C GLY A 85 -4.11 21.18 -9.45
N GLU A 86 -4.89 21.57 -10.46
CA GLU A 86 -6.35 21.38 -10.47
C GLU A 86 -6.74 19.90 -10.56
N SER A 87 -5.97 19.08 -11.27
CA SER A 87 -6.19 17.63 -11.36
C SER A 87 -5.92 16.91 -10.03
N ALA A 88 -4.95 17.39 -9.25
CA ALA A 88 -4.72 16.87 -7.89
C ALA A 88 -5.95 17.10 -6.99
N ARG A 89 -6.58 18.29 -7.09
CA ARG A 89 -7.79 18.61 -6.34
C ARG A 89 -9.00 17.78 -6.79
N ALA A 90 -9.17 17.61 -8.10
CA ALA A 90 -10.22 16.76 -8.67
C ALA A 90 -10.08 15.28 -8.25
N LEU A 91 -8.85 14.77 -8.15
CA LEU A 91 -8.57 13.41 -7.65
C LEU A 91 -9.08 13.24 -6.21
N LEU A 92 -8.75 14.18 -5.32
CA LEU A 92 -9.17 14.15 -3.92
C LEU A 92 -10.69 14.22 -3.78
N GLU A 93 -11.35 15.07 -4.57
CA GLU A 93 -12.81 15.18 -4.57
C GLU A 93 -13.48 13.89 -5.05
N ARG A 94 -12.93 13.22 -6.07
CA ARG A 94 -13.44 11.94 -6.56
C ARG A 94 -13.33 10.85 -5.50
N ILE A 95 -12.17 10.71 -4.85
CA ILE A 95 -11.95 9.74 -3.78
C ILE A 95 -12.88 10.04 -2.59
N SER A 96 -13.04 11.31 -2.23
CA SER A 96 -13.97 11.73 -1.15
C SER A 96 -15.42 11.34 -1.45
N ARG A 97 -15.86 11.37 -2.71
CA ARG A 97 -17.20 10.91 -3.11
C ARG A 97 -17.33 9.39 -3.04
N GLN A 98 -16.31 8.65 -3.47
CA GLN A 98 -16.30 7.19 -3.39
C GLN A 98 -16.32 6.68 -1.95
N ALA A 99 -15.65 7.37 -1.03
CA ALA A 99 -15.63 7.00 0.40
C ALA A 99 -16.96 7.30 1.14
N LYS A 100 -17.89 8.03 0.53
CA LYS A 100 -19.21 8.38 1.11
C LYS A 100 -20.34 7.48 0.60
N GLY A 101 -20.11 6.69 -0.44
CA GLY A 101 -21.05 5.69 -0.96
C GLY A 101 -20.77 4.33 -0.33
#